data_AF-A0A7V0NZ59-F1
#
_entry.id   AF-A0A7V0NZ59-F1
#
_cell.length_a   1.000
_cell.length_b   1.000
_cell.length_c   1.000
_cell.angle_alpha   90.00
_cell.angle_beta   90.00
_cell.angle_gamma   90.00
#
_symmetry.space_group_name_H-M   'P 1'
#
loop_
_entity.id
_entity.type
_entity.pdbx_description
1 polymer ?
#
loop_
_entity_poly.entity_id
_entity_poly.type
_entity_poly.pdbx_seq_one_letter_code
_entity_poly.pdbx_strand_id
1 'polypeptide(L)' 'MSRLRYYSIRMRSAKSSVHVSGAEGIYDKNDIGNIVKEYTQRALIHEKGRADEIRLTVEELKEKPKKVFSLPLCTLNT' A
#
# COMPACT_ATOMS: atom_id res chain seq x y z
N MET A 1 -21.10 -18.06 -8.20
CA MET A 1 -19.74 -17.52 -8.37
C MET A 1 -19.62 -16.23 -7.56
N SER A 2 -18.69 -16.15 -6.61
CA SER A 2 -18.49 -14.94 -5.80
C SER A 2 -18.00 -13.79 -6.67
N ARG A 3 -18.67 -12.64 -6.59
CA ARG A 3 -18.22 -11.39 -7.23
C ARG A 3 -16.80 -11.06 -6.71
N LEU A 4 -15.81 -10.95 -7.61
CA LEU A 4 -14.47 -10.47 -7.26
C LEU A 4 -14.62 -9.07 -6.65
N ARG A 5 -14.15 -8.91 -5.41
CA ARG A 5 -14.18 -7.65 -4.67
C ARG A 5 -12.75 -7.17 -4.51
N TYR A 6 -12.47 -6.01 -5.08
CA TYR A 6 -11.19 -5.34 -4.92
C TYR A 6 -11.27 -4.36 -3.76
N TYR A 7 -10.15 -4.18 -3.07
CA TYR A 7 -10.01 -3.26 -1.95
C TYR A 7 -8.85 -2.32 -2.18
N SER A 8 -9.05 -1.04 -1.89
CA SER A 8 -7.96 -0.07 -1.71
C SER A 8 -7.38 -0.25 -0.32
N ILE A 9 -6.07 -0.52 -0.25
CA ILE A 9 -5.33 -0.56 1.00
C ILE A 9 -4.34 0.60 0.97
N ARG A 10 -4.41 1.49 1.96
CA ARG A 10 -3.56 2.67 2.09
C ARG A 10 -2.91 2.67 3.46
N MET A 11 -1.61 2.93 3.51
CA MET A 11 -0.82 3.03 4.74
C MET A 11 -0.04 4.34 4.77
N ARG A 12 -0.03 4.98 5.94
CA ARG A 12 0.90 6.06 6.27
C ARG A 12 1.47 5.85 7.67
N SER A 13 2.71 6.23 7.85
CA SER A 13 3.41 6.12 9.12
C SER A 13 4.21 7.38 9.43
N ALA A 14 4.28 7.71 10.71
CA ALA A 14 4.97 8.89 11.21
C ALA A 14 5.77 8.58 12.47
N LYS A 15 6.75 9.43 12.74
CA LYS A 15 7.50 9.48 14.00
C LYS A 15 7.54 10.92 14.48
N SER A 16 7.00 11.20 15.66
CA SER A 16 6.91 12.56 16.20
C SER A 16 6.28 13.52 15.18
N SER A 17 5.19 13.07 14.54
CA SER A 17 4.45 13.77 13.48
C SER A 17 5.20 13.99 12.16
N VAL A 18 6.44 13.48 12.01
CA VAL A 18 7.21 13.53 10.77
C VAL A 18 6.96 12.27 9.94
N HIS A 19 6.74 12.42 8.63
CA HIS A 19 6.51 11.29 7.72
C HIS A 19 7.70 10.32 7.69
N VAL A 20 7.42 9.04 7.88
CA VAL A 20 8.41 7.96 7.79
C VAL A 20 8.25 7.17 6.49
N SER A 21 7.06 6.63 6.25
CA SER A 21 6.77 5.78 5.10
C SER A 21 5.29 5.83 4.71
N GLY A 22 5.01 5.52 3.45
CA GLY A 22 3.67 5.31 2.92
C GLY A 22 3.68 4.18 1.88
N ALA A 23 2.52 3.55 1.70
CA ALA A 23 2.27 2.56 0.67
C ALA A 23 0.78 2.53 0.35
N GLU A 24 0.45 2.24 -0.91
CA GLU A 24 -0.93 2.03 -1.33
C GLU A 24 -1.02 1.02 -2.46
N GLY A 25 -2.18 0.38 -2.58
CA GLY A 25 -2.44 -0.56 -3.65
C GLY A 25 -3.90 -1.01 -3.70
N ILE A 26 -4.21 -1.77 -4.76
CA ILE A 26 -5.52 -2.36 -5.01
C ILE A 26 -5.36 -3.88 -5.05
N TYR A 27 -6.08 -4.59 -4.18
CA TYR A 27 -5.88 -6.03 -3.96
C TYR A 27 -7.20 -6.79 -3.94
N ASP A 28 -7.16 -8.09 -4.23
CA ASP A 28 -8.31 -8.97 -4.04
C ASP A 28 -8.57 -9.18 -2.54
N LYS A 29 -9.82 -9.48 -2.19
CA LYS A 29 -10.22 -9.80 -0.80
C LYS A 29 -9.29 -10.81 -0.13
N ASN A 30 -8.84 -11.83 -0.86
CA ASN A 30 -8.02 -12.90 -0.30
C ASN A 30 -6.61 -12.44 0.07
N ASP A 31 -6.14 -11.33 -0.51
CA ASP A 31 -4.78 -10.81 -0.29
C ASP A 31 -4.71 -9.82 0.89
N ILE A 32 -5.86 -9.28 1.35
CA ILE A 32 -5.91 -8.18 2.34
C ILE A 32 -5.04 -8.49 3.57
N GLY A 33 -5.17 -9.68 4.15
CA GLY A 33 -4.43 -10.04 5.37
C GLY A 33 -2.91 -9.99 5.18
N ASN A 34 -2.42 -10.46 4.03
CA ASN A 34 -1.00 -10.44 3.69
C ASN A 34 -0.50 -9.02 3.47
N ILE A 35 -1.26 -8.19 2.75
CA ILE A 35 -0.88 -6.80 2.47
C ILE A 35 -0.87 -5.94 3.73
N VAL A 36 -1.86 -6.10 4.61
CA VAL A 36 -1.89 -5.38 5.90
C VAL A 36 -0.66 -5.74 6.74
N LYS A 37 -0.27 -7.02 6.77
CA LYS A 37 0.96 -7.46 7.44
C LYS A 37 2.20 -6.82 6.82
N GLU A 38 2.33 -6.86 5.50
CA GLU A 38 3.47 -6.28 4.77
C GLU A 38 3.60 -4.78 5.04
N TYR A 39 2.50 -4.03 4.93
CA TYR A 39 2.52 -2.58 5.16
C TYR A 39 2.82 -2.23 6.62
N THR A 40 2.33 -3.03 7.56
CA THR A 40 2.67 -2.87 8.99
C THR A 40 4.16 -3.13 9.21
N GLN A 41 4.71 -4.22 8.67
CA GLN A 41 6.14 -4.53 8.76
C GLN A 41 7.00 -3.42 8.14
N ARG A 42 6.60 -2.92 6.97
CA ARG A 42 7.26 -1.80 6.29
C ARG A 42 7.33 -0.57 7.20
N ALA A 43 6.26 -0.22 7.90
CA ALA A 43 6.23 0.93 8.81
C ALA A 43 7.08 0.72 10.09
N LEU A 44 7.23 -0.53 10.54
CA LEU A 44 8.01 -0.88 11.73
C LEU A 44 9.52 -0.97 11.47
N ILE A 45 9.92 -1.41 10.26
CA ILE A 45 11.30 -1.79 9.93
C ILE A 45 11.95 -0.78 8.93
N HIS A 46 11.25 0.30 8.59
CA HIS A 46 11.72 1.25 7.58
C HIS A 46 13.11 1.83 7.90
N GLU A 47 13.97 1.96 6.89
CA GLU A 47 15.34 2.49 7.02
C GLU A 47 15.39 3.91 7.61
N LYS A 48 14.32 4.68 7.45
CA LYS A 48 14.16 6.03 8.04
C LYS A 48 13.80 6.02 9.54
N GLY A 49 13.71 4.83 10.15
CA GLY A 49 13.41 4.61 11.56
C GLY A 49 12.03 3.99 11.80
N ARG A 50 11.84 3.46 13.01
CA ARG A 50 10.56 2.90 13.47
C ARG A 50 9.54 4.03 13.71
N ALA A 51 8.39 3.93 13.06
CA ALA A 51 7.25 4.82 13.28
C ALA A 51 6.65 4.65 14.69
N ASP A 52 6.16 5.74 15.29
CA ASP A 52 5.35 5.72 16.51
C ASP A 52 3.84 5.78 16.22
N GLU A 53 3.46 6.17 15.01
CA GLU A 53 2.09 6.17 14.50
C GLU A 53 2.02 5.44 13.15
N ILE A 54 1.05 4.53 13.01
CA ILE A 54 0.73 3.84 11.75
C ILE A 54 -0.77 3.91 11.54
N ARG A 55 -1.21 4.42 10.38
CA ARG A 55 -2.62 4.36 9.95
C ARG A 55 -2.73 3.50 8.70
N LEU A 56 -3.62 2.51 8.77
CA LEU A 56 -4.00 1.62 7.68
C LEU A 56 -5.49 1.78 7.41
N THR A 57 -5.84 1.94 6.15
CA THR A 57 -7.23 2.05 5.68
C THR A 57 -7.47 0.99 4.61
N VAL A 58 -8.51 0.18 4.79
CA VAL A 58 -8.93 -0.86 3.85
C VAL A 58 -10.38 -0.60 3.45
N GLU A 59 -10.62 -0.33 2.17
CA GLU A 59 -11.93 0.07 1.66
C GLU A 59 -12.29 -0.73 0.40
N GLU A 60 -13.52 -1.25 0.32
CA GLU A 60 -14.00 -1.93 -0.88
C GLU A 60 -14.17 -0.93 -2.03
N LEU A 61 -13.67 -1.27 -3.21
CA LEU A 61 -13.85 -0.46 -4.40
C LEU A 61 -15.28 -0.60 -4.94
N LYS A 62 -15.90 0.54 -5.23
CA LYS A 62 -17.22 0.61 -5.85
C LYS A 62 -17.22 0.14 -7.30
N GLU A 63 -16.07 0.25 -7.96
CA GLU A 63 -15.88 -0.02 -9.38
C GLU A 63 -14.72 -0.99 -9.61
N LYS A 64 -14.77 -1.69 -10.76
CA LYS A 64 -13.70 -2.60 -11.15
C LYS A 64 -12.49 -1.79 -11.65
N PRO A 65 -11.28 -2.04 -11.13
CA PRO A 65 -10.06 -1.37 -11.61
C PRO A 65 -9.80 -1.64 -13.09
N LYS A 66 -9.30 -0.61 -13.79
CA LYS A 66 -8.80 -0.74 -15.16
C LYS A 66 -7.31 -1.03 -15.13
N LYS A 67 -6.90 -2.09 -15.84
CA LYS A 67 -5.47 -2.35 -16.07
C LYS A 67 -4.97 -1.44 -17.19
N VAL A 68 -3.83 -0.80 -16.96
CA VAL A 68 -3.14 0.04 -17.93
C VAL A 68 -1.68 -0.41 -18.00
N PHE A 69 -1.02 -0.13 -19.13
CA PHE A 69 0.40 -0.41 -19.29
C PHE A 69 1.23 0.68 -18.61
N SER A 70 2.41 0.31 -18.12
CA SER A 70 3.40 1.28 -17.66
C SER A 70 3.87 2.14 -18.84
N LEU A 71 4.26 3.38 -18.54
CA LEU A 71 4.92 4.23 -19.52
C LEU A 71 6.26 3.60 -19.97
N PRO A 72 6.77 3.91 -21.17
CA PRO A 72 8.10 3.53 -21.59
C PRO A 72 9.13 3.95 -20.53
N LEU A 73 9.97 3.01 -20.10
CA LEU A 73 10.98 3.22 -19.06
C LEU A 73 12.37 3.16 -19.70
N CYS A 74 13.18 4.19 -19.49
CA CYS A 74 14.61 4.19 -19.81
C CYS A 74 15.41 4.60 -18.56
N THR A 75 16.59 4.01 -18.39
CA THR A 75 17.54 4.40 -17.35
C THR A 75 18.64 5.22 -18.00
N LEU A 76 18.94 6.40 -17.45
CA LEU A 76 20.08 7.21 -17.85
C LEU A 76 21.21 6.98 -16.85
N ASN A 77 22.35 6.50 -17.34
CA ASN A 77 23.54 6.37 -16.50
C ASN A 77 24.23 7.74 -16.43
N THR A 78 24.46 8.24 -15.22
CA THR A 78 25.30 9.42 -14.92
C THR A 78 26.72 9.02 -14.58
#